data_AF-A0A9J6S464-F1
#
_entry.id   AF-A0A9J6S464-F1
#
_cell.length_a   1.000
_cell.length_b   1.000
_cell.length_c   1.000
_cell.angle_alpha   90.00
_cell.angle_beta   90.00
_cell.angle_gamma   90.00
#
_symmetry.space_group_name_H-M   'P 1'
#
loop_
_entity.id
_entity.type
_entity.pdbx_description
1 polymer ?
#
loop_
_entity_poly.entity_id
_entity_poly.type
_entity_poly.pdbx_seq_one_letter_code
_entity_poly.pdbx_strand_id
1 'polypeptide(L)'
;MMAHDSVSNIKDIIINNVKDALAEAEFRSYKLILVVLETKVRLSLIPELKNSGIEFLNVSKLLSQRLVCLSVKERIRRLESEFASIVDEGQEKMWLANLNLLFDPSLNIDPIILLKWLSKSRTVVAIWPGKIYGTSLVYAEPGFEDYRSYSLQELNDIQIVNLYSGVVK
;
A
#
# COMPACT_ATOMS: atom_id res chain seq x y z
N MET A 1 16.76 4.51 25.63
CA MET A 1 17.76 4.63 24.54
C MET A 1 17.83 3.42 23.61
N MET A 2 17.23 2.24 23.94
CA MET A 2 17.35 1.04 23.09
C MET A 2 16.27 0.86 21.99
N ALA A 3 15.17 1.60 22.02
CA ALA A 3 14.10 1.48 21.02
C ALA A 3 14.39 2.25 19.72
N HIS A 4 15.11 3.38 19.80
CA HIS A 4 15.38 4.24 18.65
C HIS A 4 16.37 3.59 17.65
N ASP A 5 17.44 2.97 18.17
CA ASP A 5 18.46 2.29 17.35
C ASP A 5 17.87 1.11 16.57
N SER A 6 16.90 0.41 17.16
CA SER A 6 16.20 -0.70 16.50
C SER A 6 15.31 -0.23 15.35
N VAL A 7 14.59 0.88 15.52
CA VAL A 7 13.70 1.42 14.46
C VAL A 7 14.50 2.03 13.33
N SER A 8 15.62 2.72 13.60
CA SER A 8 16.49 3.24 12.55
C SER A 8 17.08 2.12 11.68
N ASN A 9 17.53 1.02 12.30
CA ASN A 9 18.01 -0.14 11.54
C ASN A 9 16.90 -0.74 10.65
N ILE A 10 15.69 -0.90 11.21
CA ILE A 10 14.52 -1.37 10.47
C ILE A 10 14.20 -0.45 9.27
N LYS A 11 14.31 0.86 9.46
CA LYS A 11 14.11 1.85 8.39
C LYS A 11 15.07 1.63 7.24
N ASP A 12 16.36 1.47 7.54
CA ASP A 12 17.39 1.30 6.50
C ASP A 12 17.19 -0.02 5.74
N ILE A 13 16.82 -1.09 6.44
CA ILE A 13 16.45 -2.38 5.83
C ILE A 13 15.27 -2.21 4.86
N ILE A 14 14.18 -1.55 5.30
CA ILE A 14 13.00 -1.34 4.46
C ILE A 14 13.31 -0.46 3.25
N ILE A 15 14.08 0.62 3.43
CA ILE A 15 14.48 1.48 2.31
C ILE A 15 15.28 0.69 1.28
N ASN A 16 16.22 -0.16 1.70
CA ASN A 16 17.03 -0.96 0.79
C ASN A 16 16.19 -2.04 0.10
N ASN A 17 15.37 -2.80 0.83
CA ASN A 17 14.49 -3.81 0.23
C ASN A 17 13.51 -3.20 -0.77
N VAL A 18 12.98 -2.00 -0.49
CA VAL A 18 12.12 -1.28 -1.44
C VAL A 18 12.91 -0.82 -2.66
N LYS A 19 14.16 -0.37 -2.53
CA LYS A 19 15.02 -0.04 -3.69
C LYS A 19 15.26 -1.25 -4.58
N ASP A 20 15.56 -2.40 -3.99
CA ASP A 20 15.78 -3.64 -4.75
C ASP A 20 14.50 -4.08 -5.46
N ALA A 21 13.36 -4.06 -4.75
CA ALA A 21 12.05 -4.34 -5.33
C ALA A 21 11.67 -3.38 -6.47
N LEU A 22 12.05 -2.10 -6.38
CA LEU A 22 11.82 -1.13 -7.44
C LEU A 22 12.62 -1.46 -8.71
N ALA A 23 13.88 -1.86 -8.55
CA ALA A 23 14.72 -2.29 -9.67
C ALA A 23 14.14 -3.55 -10.33
N GLU A 24 13.65 -4.52 -9.54
CA GLU A 24 12.98 -5.71 -10.07
C GLU A 24 11.63 -5.40 -10.75
N ALA A 25 10.89 -4.40 -10.26
CA ALA A 25 9.60 -4.00 -10.80
C ALA A 25 9.70 -3.24 -12.13
N GLU A 26 10.87 -2.69 -12.48
CA GLU A 26 11.09 -1.92 -13.71
C GLU A 26 10.70 -2.71 -14.97
N PHE A 27 10.93 -4.02 -14.97
CA PHE A 27 10.66 -4.93 -16.09
C PHE A 27 9.33 -5.68 -15.98
N ARG A 28 8.49 -5.35 -14.99
CA ARG A 28 7.20 -6.02 -14.75
C ARG A 28 6.04 -5.22 -15.34
N SER A 29 4.91 -5.90 -15.54
CA SER A 29 3.66 -5.27 -16.02
C SER A 29 3.06 -4.28 -15.02
N TYR A 30 3.41 -4.42 -13.74
CA TYR A 30 2.92 -3.58 -12.65
C TYR A 30 4.10 -3.08 -11.83
N LYS A 31 4.29 -1.76 -11.78
CA LYS A 31 5.33 -1.12 -10.95
C LYS A 31 4.82 -0.89 -9.52
N LEU A 32 4.24 -1.94 -8.94
CA LEU A 32 3.63 -1.93 -7.61
C LEU A 32 4.51 -2.69 -6.61
N ILE A 33 4.89 -2.00 -5.54
CA ILE A 33 5.59 -2.55 -4.39
C ILE A 33 4.65 -2.45 -3.19
N LEU A 34 4.22 -3.60 -2.65
CA LEU A 34 3.48 -3.66 -1.40
C LEU A 34 4.45 -3.86 -0.23
N VAL A 35 4.46 -2.91 0.70
CA VAL A 35 5.23 -3.03 1.93
C VAL A 35 4.30 -3.52 3.03
N VAL A 36 4.52 -4.74 3.50
CA VAL A 36 3.70 -5.39 4.52
C VAL A 36 4.48 -5.44 5.82
N LEU A 37 3.98 -4.76 6.84
CA LEU A 37 4.63 -4.60 8.13
C LEU A 37 3.63 -4.91 9.23
N GLU A 38 4.11 -5.49 10.32
CA GLU A 38 3.30 -5.59 11.53
C GLU A 38 2.85 -4.20 11.99
N THR A 39 1.63 -4.09 12.51
CA THR A 39 1.02 -2.82 12.93
C THR A 39 1.92 -2.00 13.84
N LYS A 40 2.56 -2.63 14.83
CA LYS A 40 3.47 -1.93 15.76
C LYS A 40 4.66 -1.32 15.02
N VAL A 41 5.30 -2.10 14.15
CA VAL A 41 6.47 -1.63 13.38
C VAL A 41 6.07 -0.55 12.38
N ARG A 42 4.94 -0.72 11.68
CA ARG A 42 4.39 0.27 10.75
C ARG A 42 4.18 1.63 11.43
N LEU A 43 3.60 1.64 12.63
CA LEU A 43 3.32 2.88 13.38
C LEU A 43 4.59 3.59 13.82
N SER A 44 5.64 2.87 14.22
CA SER A 44 6.93 3.47 14.56
C SER A 44 7.75 3.88 13.33
N LEU A 45 7.61 3.17 12.21
CA LEU A 45 8.47 3.35 11.03
C LEU A 45 8.01 4.49 10.10
N ILE A 46 6.69 4.69 9.94
CA ILE A 46 6.19 5.74 9.04
C ILE A 46 6.74 7.15 9.39
N PRO A 47 6.77 7.59 10.67
CA PRO A 47 7.39 8.86 11.04
C PRO A 47 8.87 8.94 10.66
N GLU A 48 9.62 7.87 10.87
CA GLU A 48 11.05 7.80 10.54
C GLU A 48 11.32 7.87 9.03
N LEU A 49 10.47 7.20 8.22
CA LEU A 49 10.52 7.32 6.77
C LEU A 49 10.23 8.76 6.31
N LYS A 50 9.24 9.42 6.93
CA LYS A 50 8.96 10.84 6.66
C LYS A 50 10.14 11.74 7.01
N ASN A 51 10.78 11.52 8.15
CA ASN A 51 11.97 12.26 8.58
C ASN A 51 13.15 12.06 7.61
N SER A 52 13.19 10.95 6.86
CA SER A 52 14.18 10.69 5.80
C SER A 52 13.84 11.33 4.44
N GLY A 53 12.78 12.14 4.36
CA GLY A 53 12.35 12.82 3.13
C GLY A 53 11.37 12.04 2.26
N ILE A 54 10.84 10.91 2.74
CA ILE A 54 9.79 10.16 2.03
C ILE A 54 8.44 10.79 2.31
N GLU A 55 7.82 11.34 1.27
CA GLU A 55 6.46 11.88 1.35
C GLU A 55 5.42 10.78 1.13
N PHE A 56 4.44 10.70 2.04
CA PHE A 56 3.34 9.75 1.94
C PHE A 56 2.05 10.45 1.57
N LEU A 57 1.39 9.93 0.54
CA LEU A 57 0.03 10.29 0.18
C LEU A 57 -0.93 9.51 1.10
N ASN A 58 -1.69 10.24 1.92
CA ASN A 58 -2.72 9.65 2.76
C ASN A 58 -4.00 9.39 1.95
N VAL A 59 -4.11 8.18 1.42
CA VAL A 59 -5.16 7.80 0.47
C VAL A 59 -6.55 7.94 1.07
N SER A 60 -6.78 7.38 2.27
CA SER A 60 -8.09 7.46 2.93
C SER A 60 -8.52 8.91 3.15
N LYS A 61 -7.60 9.79 3.57
CA LYS A 61 -7.92 11.21 3.77
C LYS A 61 -8.31 11.88 2.46
N LEU A 62 -7.49 11.76 1.42
CA LEU A 62 -7.72 12.44 0.14
C LEU A 62 -8.97 11.93 -0.56
N LEU A 63 -9.18 10.62 -0.59
CA LEU A 63 -10.40 10.04 -1.15
C LEU A 63 -11.63 10.42 -0.32
N SER A 64 -11.58 10.40 1.01
CA SER A 64 -12.72 10.83 1.83
C SER A 64 -13.15 12.26 1.50
N GLN A 65 -12.20 13.17 1.25
CA GLN A 65 -12.49 14.55 0.86
C GLN A 65 -13.15 14.66 -0.52
N ARG A 66 -12.71 13.85 -1.50
CA ARG A 66 -13.31 13.83 -2.85
C ARG A 66 -14.70 13.17 -2.88
N LEU A 67 -14.93 12.19 -2.00
CA LEU A 67 -16.12 11.34 -2.01
C LEU A 67 -17.22 11.79 -1.02
N VAL A 68 -16.92 12.70 -0.08
CA VAL A 68 -17.82 13.04 1.04
C VAL A 68 -19.21 13.48 0.59
N CYS A 69 -19.31 14.31 -0.45
CA CYS A 69 -20.59 14.85 -0.95
C CYS A 69 -21.30 13.92 -1.95
N LEU A 70 -20.72 12.77 -2.29
CA LEU A 70 -21.27 11.85 -3.28
C LEU A 70 -22.18 10.82 -2.63
N SER A 71 -23.26 10.45 -3.32
CA SER A 71 -24.05 9.27 -2.98
C SER A 71 -23.22 7.99 -3.14
N VAL A 72 -23.62 6.89 -2.49
CA VAL A 72 -22.91 5.60 -2.59
C VAL A 72 -22.68 5.17 -4.05
N LYS A 73 -23.71 5.30 -4.90
CA LYS A 73 -23.63 4.96 -6.32
C LYS A 73 -22.60 5.81 -7.06
N GLU A 74 -22.52 7.09 -6.74
CA GLU A 74 -21.53 7.99 -7.33
C GLU A 74 -20.12 7.72 -6.83
N ARG A 75 -19.96 7.35 -5.54
CA ARG A 75 -18.66 6.97 -4.98
C ARG A 75 -18.07 5.78 -5.74
N ILE A 76 -18.84 4.71 -5.91
CA ILE A 76 -18.42 3.52 -6.67
C ILE A 76 -18.00 3.93 -8.10
N ARG A 77 -18.82 4.73 -8.79
CA ARG A 77 -18.55 5.14 -10.17
C ARG A 77 -17.33 6.05 -10.31
N ARG A 78 -17.08 6.94 -9.34
CA ARG A 78 -16.04 7.97 -9.44
C ARG A 78 -14.74 7.57 -8.76
N LEU A 79 -14.74 6.56 -7.90
CA LEU A 79 -13.59 6.16 -7.09
C LEU A 79 -12.30 6.04 -7.91
N GLU A 80 -12.32 5.28 -8.99
CA GLU A 80 -11.14 5.07 -9.85
C GLU A 80 -10.63 6.39 -10.43
N SER A 81 -11.53 7.22 -10.97
CA SER A 81 -11.17 8.52 -11.57
C SER A 81 -10.65 9.52 -10.53
N GLU A 82 -11.24 9.57 -9.34
CA GLU A 82 -10.78 10.46 -8.26
C GLU A 82 -9.42 9.98 -7.74
N PHE A 83 -9.22 8.65 -7.62
CA PHE A 83 -7.95 8.12 -7.16
C PHE A 83 -6.83 8.33 -8.19
N ALA A 84 -7.12 8.14 -9.48
CA ALA A 84 -6.18 8.49 -10.54
C ALA A 84 -5.82 9.98 -10.53
N SER A 85 -6.80 10.88 -10.39
CA SER A 85 -6.53 12.32 -10.27
C SER A 85 -5.61 12.63 -9.10
N ILE A 86 -5.85 12.03 -7.92
CA ILE A 86 -5.00 12.19 -6.74
C ILE A 86 -3.57 11.69 -7.00
N VAL A 87 -3.43 10.60 -7.74
CA VAL A 87 -2.14 10.00 -8.11
C VAL A 87 -1.42 10.83 -9.17
N ASP A 88 -2.12 11.36 -10.16
CA ASP A 88 -1.56 12.15 -11.24
C ASP A 88 -1.12 13.56 -10.80
N GLU A 89 -1.74 14.10 -9.76
CA GLU A 89 -1.27 15.30 -9.04
C GLU A 89 0.05 15.05 -8.29
N GLY A 90 0.46 13.79 -8.13
CA GLY A 90 1.65 13.37 -7.38
C GLY A 90 2.94 13.30 -8.21
N GLN A 91 3.99 12.81 -7.53
CA GLN A 91 5.30 12.56 -8.14
C GLN A 91 5.29 11.26 -8.97
N GLU A 92 6.29 11.05 -9.82
CA GLU A 92 6.42 9.83 -10.64
C GLU A 92 6.52 8.55 -9.80
N LYS A 93 7.17 8.64 -8.63
CA LYS A 93 7.23 7.60 -7.61
C LYS A 93 6.46 8.06 -6.38
N MET A 94 5.42 7.31 -6.01
CA MET A 94 4.56 7.68 -4.89
C MET A 94 4.61 6.64 -3.78
N TRP A 95 4.63 7.13 -2.54
CA TRP A 95 4.38 6.30 -1.37
C TRP A 95 2.96 6.50 -0.90
N LEU A 96 2.16 5.45 -0.90
CA LEU A 96 0.78 5.45 -0.47
C LEU A 96 0.68 4.86 0.94
N ALA A 97 -0.02 5.56 1.84
CA ALA A 97 -0.33 5.07 3.17
C ALA A 97 -1.82 5.28 3.49
N ASN A 98 -2.25 4.66 4.59
CA ASN A 98 -3.63 4.74 5.08
C ASN A 98 -4.62 4.32 3.99
N LEU A 99 -4.56 3.06 3.58
CA LEU A 99 -5.39 2.49 2.51
C LEU A 99 -6.74 1.95 2.99
N ASN A 100 -7.04 2.06 4.29
CA ASN A 100 -8.22 1.45 4.93
C ASN A 100 -9.54 1.75 4.23
N LEU A 101 -9.75 2.98 3.75
CA LEU A 101 -10.97 3.35 3.04
C LEU A 101 -11.24 2.48 1.81
N LEU A 102 -10.20 1.98 1.12
CA LEU A 102 -10.36 1.12 -0.06
C LEU A 102 -11.04 -0.22 0.27
N PHE A 103 -11.02 -0.64 1.53
CA PHE A 103 -11.60 -1.90 1.99
C PHE A 103 -13.05 -1.73 2.47
N ASP A 104 -13.57 -0.50 2.47
CA ASP A 104 -14.98 -0.24 2.81
C ASP A 104 -15.90 -0.99 1.83
N PRO A 105 -16.75 -1.92 2.33
CA PRO A 105 -17.63 -2.72 1.48
C PRO A 105 -18.54 -1.88 0.58
N SER A 106 -18.90 -0.66 1.00
CA SER A 106 -19.76 0.25 0.23
C SER A 106 -19.11 0.78 -1.05
N LEU A 107 -17.77 0.74 -1.14
CA LEU A 107 -17.05 1.14 -2.35
C LEU A 107 -17.03 0.05 -3.42
N ASN A 108 -17.33 -1.21 -3.05
CA ASN A 108 -17.42 -2.34 -3.96
C ASN A 108 -16.24 -2.42 -4.95
N ILE A 109 -15.02 -2.29 -4.43
CA ILE A 109 -13.79 -2.33 -5.21
C ILE A 109 -12.86 -3.41 -4.67
N ASP A 110 -12.00 -3.94 -5.54
CA ASP A 110 -10.85 -4.75 -5.13
C ASP A 110 -9.62 -3.81 -4.97
N PRO A 111 -9.11 -3.62 -3.74
CA PRO A 111 -7.97 -2.75 -3.49
C PRO A 111 -6.69 -3.14 -4.24
N ILE A 112 -6.43 -4.43 -4.43
CA ILE A 112 -5.22 -4.89 -5.13
C ILE A 112 -5.34 -4.59 -6.62
N ILE A 113 -6.49 -4.88 -7.22
CA ILE A 113 -6.73 -4.56 -8.64
C ILE A 113 -6.61 -3.06 -8.87
N LEU A 114 -7.16 -2.23 -7.99
CA LEU A 114 -7.08 -0.77 -8.08
C LEU A 114 -5.63 -0.26 -8.00
N LEU A 115 -4.85 -0.76 -7.04
CA LEU A 115 -3.43 -0.40 -6.90
C LEU A 115 -2.61 -0.88 -8.10
N LYS A 116 -2.87 -2.08 -8.61
CA LYS A 116 -2.24 -2.60 -9.83
C LYS A 116 -2.53 -1.70 -11.03
N TRP A 117 -3.79 -1.30 -11.20
CA TRP A 117 -4.19 -0.41 -12.29
C TRP A 117 -3.44 0.93 -12.23
N LEU A 118 -3.34 1.56 -11.05
CA LEU A 118 -2.56 2.79 -10.86
C LEU A 118 -1.07 2.60 -11.18
N SER A 119 -0.52 1.43 -10.87
CA SER A 119 0.90 1.12 -11.11
C SER A 119 1.26 0.86 -12.58
N LYS A 120 0.28 0.91 -13.49
CA LYS A 120 0.55 0.78 -14.94
C LYS A 120 1.21 2.04 -15.51
N SER A 121 0.87 3.22 -15.00
CA SER A 121 1.39 4.50 -15.47
C SER A 121 2.45 5.10 -14.55
N ARG A 122 2.51 4.68 -13.28
CA ARG A 122 3.38 5.25 -12.25
C ARG A 122 4.02 4.16 -11.40
N THR A 123 5.10 4.50 -10.72
CA THR A 123 5.71 3.61 -9.74
C THR A 123 5.06 3.84 -8.37
N VAL A 124 4.47 2.80 -7.80
CA VAL A 124 3.67 2.87 -6.57
C VAL A 124 4.30 2.01 -5.48
N VAL A 125 4.61 2.62 -4.34
CA VAL A 125 4.97 1.92 -3.10
C VAL A 125 3.82 2.07 -2.11
N ALA A 126 3.08 1.00 -1.83
CA ALA A 126 1.90 1.05 -0.99
C ALA A 126 2.15 0.32 0.34
N ILE A 127 1.95 1.03 1.46
CA ILE A 127 2.01 0.44 2.79
C ILE A 127 0.71 -0.32 3.05
N TRP A 128 0.77 -1.65 2.97
CA TRP A 128 -0.39 -2.50 3.19
C TRP A 128 -0.83 -2.42 4.66
N PRO A 129 -2.12 -2.14 4.94
CA PRO A 129 -2.59 -1.99 6.32
C PRO A 129 -2.85 -3.31 7.04
N GLY A 130 -2.77 -4.45 6.34
CA GLY A 130 -2.95 -5.80 6.89
C GLY A 130 -1.64 -6.55 7.14
N LYS A 131 -1.69 -7.88 7.05
CA LYS A 131 -0.57 -8.79 7.40
C LYS A 131 -0.42 -9.90 6.35
N ILE A 132 0.75 -10.54 6.32
CA ILE A 132 0.89 -11.85 5.68
C ILE A 132 0.54 -12.91 6.73
N TYR A 133 -0.31 -13.87 6.37
CA TYR A 133 -0.64 -15.02 7.21
C TYR A 133 -0.56 -16.29 6.36
N GLY A 134 0.39 -17.18 6.70
CA GLY A 134 0.70 -18.34 5.87
C GLY A 134 1.16 -17.92 4.47
N THR A 135 0.44 -18.36 3.44
CA THR A 135 0.70 -18.07 2.03
C THR A 135 -0.22 -16.98 1.46
N SER A 136 -0.83 -16.16 2.31
CA SER A 136 -1.80 -15.15 1.89
C SER A 136 -1.51 -13.76 2.46
N LEU A 137 -1.76 -12.75 1.63
CA LEU A 137 -1.85 -11.36 2.04
C LEU A 137 -3.28 -11.09 2.53
N VAL A 138 -3.44 -10.69 3.79
CA VAL A 138 -4.74 -10.59 4.46
C VAL A 138 -4.98 -9.17 4.96
N TYR A 139 -6.23 -8.72 4.89
CA TYR A 139 -6.75 -7.54 5.55
C TYR A 139 -8.01 -7.89 6.36
N ALA A 140 -8.13 -7.27 7.54
CA ALA A 140 -9.12 -7.56 8.57
C ALA A 140 -9.13 -9.03 9.03
N GLU A 141 -9.98 -9.35 10.00
CA GLU A 141 -10.13 -10.72 10.49
C GLU A 141 -11.24 -11.46 9.71
N PRO A 142 -11.20 -12.79 9.58
CA PRO A 142 -12.27 -13.54 8.93
C PRO A 142 -13.63 -13.31 9.60
N GLY A 143 -14.68 -13.13 8.80
CA GLY A 143 -16.05 -12.90 9.27
C GLY A 143 -16.49 -11.43 9.30
N PHE A 144 -15.57 -10.48 9.03
CA PHE A 144 -15.91 -9.08 8.81
C PHE A 144 -16.15 -8.79 7.32
N GLU A 145 -17.03 -7.85 6.99
CA GLU A 145 -17.39 -7.53 5.59
C GLU A 145 -16.23 -6.93 4.78
N ASP A 146 -15.30 -6.27 5.47
CA ASP A 146 -14.07 -5.70 4.91
C ASP A 146 -12.93 -6.73 4.80
N TYR A 147 -13.15 -7.99 5.23
CA TYR A 147 -12.16 -9.06 5.10
C TYR A 147 -11.75 -9.29 3.65
N ARG A 148 -10.44 -9.30 3.41
CA ARG A 148 -9.84 -9.63 2.11
C ARG A 148 -8.65 -10.54 2.31
N SER A 149 -8.50 -11.52 1.42
CA SER A 149 -7.37 -12.45 1.41
C SER A 149 -6.97 -12.74 -0.02
N TYR A 150 -5.67 -12.63 -0.32
CA TYR A 150 -5.10 -12.86 -1.64
C TYR A 150 -3.98 -13.90 -1.51
N SER A 151 -3.96 -14.91 -2.36
CA SER A 151 -2.85 -15.85 -2.39
C SER A 151 -1.58 -15.13 -2.85
N LEU A 152 -0.45 -15.32 -2.18
CA LEU A 152 0.81 -14.73 -2.61
C LEU A 152 1.20 -15.21 -4.02
N GLN A 153 0.83 -16.45 -4.39
CA GLN A 153 1.05 -16.99 -5.73
C GLN A 153 0.30 -16.20 -6.83
N GLU A 154 -0.85 -15.62 -6.51
CA GLU A 154 -1.62 -14.78 -7.44
C GLU A 154 -1.05 -13.36 -7.55
N LEU A 155 -0.16 -12.98 -6.64
CA LEU A 155 0.50 -11.69 -6.57
C LEU A 155 1.95 -11.73 -7.09
N ASN A 156 2.35 -12.81 -7.77
CA ASN A 156 3.68 -12.98 -8.35
C ASN A 156 4.03 -11.94 -9.44
N ASP A 157 3.05 -11.16 -9.91
CA ASP A 157 3.20 -10.10 -10.90
C ASP A 157 3.55 -8.72 -10.29
N ILE A 158 3.53 -8.61 -8.96
CA ILE A 158 3.93 -7.41 -8.19
C ILE A 158 5.08 -7.74 -7.24
N GLN A 159 5.57 -6.76 -6.50
CA GLN A 159 6.62 -6.96 -5.50
C GLN A 159 6.06 -6.82 -4.10
N ILE A 160 6.40 -7.75 -3.21
CA ILE A 160 5.98 -7.70 -1.81
C ILE A 160 7.22 -7.67 -0.91
N VAL A 161 7.34 -6.61 -0.11
CA VAL A 161 8.45 -6.40 0.83
C VAL A 161 7.94 -6.58 2.26
N ASN A 162 8.62 -7.44 3.02
CA ASN A 162 8.39 -7.63 4.46
C ASN A 162 9.75 -7.60 5.20
N LEU A 163 9.73 -7.33 6.50
CA LEU A 163 10.89 -7.26 7.39
C LEU A 163 11.63 -8.59 7.55
N TYR A 164 10.91 -9.71 7.57
CA TYR A 164 11.45 -11.00 8.02
C TYR A 164 11.86 -11.96 6.89
N SER A 165 11.43 -11.69 5.66
CA SER A 165 11.60 -12.61 4.52
C SER A 165 12.34 -12.01 3.33
N GLY A 166 12.74 -10.72 3.38
CA GLY A 166 13.16 -10.01 2.17
C GLY A 166 12.01 -9.87 1.16
N VAL A 167 12.35 -9.67 -0.12
CA VAL A 167 11.38 -9.64 -1.24
C VAL A 167 10.71 -11.01 -1.35
N VAL A 168 9.41 -11.08 -1.08
CA VAL A 168 8.60 -12.28 -1.29
C VAL A 168 8.18 -12.29 -2.75
N LYS A 169 8.71 -13.25 -3.50
CA LYS A 169 8.48 -13.44 -4.94
C LYS A 169 7.12 -14.07 -5.23
#